data_AF-A0A2X2LMM6-F1
#
_entry.id   AF-A0A2X2LMM6-F1
#
_cell.length_a   1.000
_cell.length_b   1.000
_cell.length_c   1.000
_cell.angle_alpha   90.00
_cell.angle_beta   90.00
_cell.angle_gamma   90.00
#
_symmetry.space_group_name_H-M   'P 1'
#
loop_
_entity.id
_entity.type
_entity.pdbx_description
1 polymer ?
#
loop_
_entity_poly.entity_id
_entity_poly.type
_entity_poly.pdbx_seq_one_letter_code
_entity_poly.pdbx_strand_id
1 'polypeptide(L)' 'MMQSKNQLIDFVKGSYHLSDGQLYKLDGILNEDATADNAKEELSKRFELFKRKNKLFYTQKRLLPDSVYTNYFNRTKKN' A
#
# COMPACT_ATOMS: atom_id res chain seq x y z
N MET A 1 1.58 -19.62 -14.98
CA MET A 1 2.68 -18.67 -15.27
C MET A 1 3.16 -18.13 -13.94
N MET A 2 4.46 -18.26 -13.61
CA MET A 2 4.99 -17.82 -12.33
C MET A 2 5.23 -16.31 -12.41
N GLN A 3 4.28 -15.51 -11.93
CA GLN A 3 4.50 -14.07 -11.76
C GLN A 3 5.61 -13.90 -10.72
N SER A 4 6.76 -13.37 -11.14
CA SER A 4 7.81 -12.94 -10.25
C SER A 4 7.25 -11.87 -9.31
N LYS A 5 6.95 -12.23 -8.06
CA LYS A 5 6.46 -11.37 -6.95
C LYS A 5 7.44 -10.25 -6.53
N ASN A 6 8.32 -9.83 -7.42
CA ASN A 6 9.38 -8.86 -7.15
C ASN A 6 9.09 -7.48 -7.73
N GLN A 7 8.03 -7.34 -8.55
CA GLN A 7 7.63 -6.05 -9.09
C GLN A 7 6.43 -5.54 -8.30
N LEU A 8 6.61 -4.42 -7.61
CA LEU A 8 5.53 -3.70 -6.95
C LEU A 8 4.79 -2.91 -8.05
N ILE A 9 4.07 -3.65 -8.91
CA ILE A 9 3.29 -3.14 -10.04
C ILE A 9 1.78 -3.17 -9.76
N ASP A 10 1.38 -3.97 -8.77
CA ASP A 10 -0.01 -4.16 -8.37
C ASP A 10 -0.31 -3.48 -7.03
N PHE A 11 -1.46 -2.82 -6.95
CA PHE A 11 -1.92 -2.14 -5.75
C PHE A 11 -3.44 -2.21 -5.61
N VAL A 12 -3.92 -2.86 -4.56
CA VAL A 12 -5.36 -2.97 -4.25
C VAL A 12 -5.71 -2.05 -3.08
N LYS A 13 -6.75 -1.24 -3.25
CA LYS A 13 -7.33 -0.39 -2.20
C LYS A 13 -8.86 -0.46 -2.28
N GLY A 14 -9.47 -1.20 -1.36
CA GLY A 14 -10.92 -1.41 -1.37
C GLY A 14 -11.35 -2.14 -2.64
N SER A 15 -12.33 -1.59 -3.35
CA SER A 15 -12.82 -2.11 -4.64
C SER A 15 -12.02 -1.63 -5.85
N TYR A 16 -10.81 -1.08 -5.67
CA TYR A 16 -9.98 -0.60 -6.77
C TYR A 16 -8.67 -1.38 -6.82
N HIS A 17 -8.31 -1.82 -8.01
CA HIS A 17 -7.07 -2.51 -8.31
C HIS A 17 -6.29 -1.71 -9.37
N LEU A 18 -5.08 -1.30 -9.04
CA LEU A 18 -4.16 -0.68 -9.98
C LEU A 18 -3.16 -1.76 -10.39
N SER A 19 -3.13 -2.10 -11.68
CA SER A 19 -2.17 -3.04 -12.26
C SER A 19 -1.56 -2.41 -13.50
N ASP A 20 -0.23 -2.34 -13.55
CA ASP A 20 0.57 -1.80 -14.67
C ASP A 20 0.11 -0.41 -15.16
N GLY A 21 -0.28 0.46 -14.22
CA GLY A 21 -0.76 1.82 -14.51
C GLY A 21 -2.19 1.91 -15.04
N GLN A 22 -2.89 0.78 -15.16
CA GLN A 22 -4.31 0.71 -15.48
C GLN A 22 -5.14 0.52 -14.21
N LEU A 23 -6.30 1.18 -14.16
CA LEU A 23 -7.20 1.15 -13.02
C LEU A 23 -8.39 0.24 -13.32
N TYR A 24 -8.56 -0.76 -12.48
CA TYR A 24 -9.66 -1.70 -12.48
C TYR A 24 -10.50 -1.49 -11.22
N LYS A 25 -11.81 -1.70 -11.36
CA LYS A 25 -12.75 -1.77 -10.25
C LYS A 25 -13.10 -3.24 -10.04
N LEU A 26 -12.93 -3.70 -8.80
CA LEU A 26 -13.29 -5.03 -8.35
C LEU A 26 -14.77 -5.06 -7.96
N ASP A 27 -15.54 -5.97 -8.56
CA ASP A 27 -16.90 -6.27 -8.12
C ASP A 27 -16.90 -7.16 -6.86
N GLY A 28 -18.09 -7.48 -6.32
CA GLY A 28 -18.24 -8.35 -5.14
C GLY A 28 -17.82 -9.81 -5.36
N ILE A 29 -17.54 -10.20 -6.61
CA ILE A 29 -17.08 -11.53 -7.04
C ILE A 29 -15.60 -11.46 -7.47
N LEU A 30 -14.94 -10.30 -7.29
CA LEU A 30 -13.56 -10.00 -7.66
C LEU A 30 -13.28 -9.96 -9.17
N ASN A 31 -14.30 -9.71 -10.00
CA ASN A 31 -14.09 -9.41 -11.43
C ASN A 31 -13.54 -8.00 -11.60
N GLU A 32 -12.67 -7.83 -12.61
CA GLU A 32 -11.99 -6.58 -12.91
C GLU A 32 -12.67 -5.86 -14.08
N ASP A 33 -13.33 -4.74 -13.79
CA ASP A 33 -13.87 -3.84 -14.80
C ASP A 33 -12.97 -2.61 -14.95
N ALA A 34 -12.57 -2.27 -16.18
CA ALA A 34 -11.83 -1.04 -16.44
C ALA A 34 -12.68 0.19 -16.06
N THR A 35 -12.15 1.08 -15.22
CA THR A 35 -12.90 2.25 -14.71
C THR A 35 -12.16 3.56 -15.01
N ALA A 36 -12.93 4.64 -15.22
CA ALA A 36 -12.41 5.93 -15.66
C ALA A 36 -11.63 6.72 -14.59
N ASP A 37 -10.82 7.66 -15.08
CA ASP A 37 -9.68 8.38 -14.48
C ASP A 37 -9.87 9.08 -13.12
N ASN A 38 -11.09 9.33 -12.64
CA ASN A 38 -11.30 10.19 -11.48
C ASN A 38 -10.65 9.64 -10.18
N ALA A 39 -10.62 8.33 -10.01
CA ALA A 39 -9.99 7.65 -8.88
C ALA A 39 -8.52 7.31 -9.12
N LYS A 40 -8.05 7.38 -10.38
CA LYS A 40 -6.71 6.95 -10.79
C LYS A 40 -5.63 7.84 -10.19
N GLU A 41 -5.84 9.16 -10.18
CA GLU A 41 -4.86 10.11 -9.63
C GLU A 41 -4.68 9.91 -8.11
N GLU A 42 -5.78 9.77 -7.36
CA GLU A 42 -5.71 9.54 -5.91
C GLU A 42 -5.04 8.19 -5.59
N LEU A 43 -5.41 7.12 -6.31
CA LEU A 43 -4.81 5.81 -6.13
C LEU A 43 -3.32 5.82 -6.47
N SER A 44 -2.92 6.49 -7.55
CA SER A 44 -1.52 6.60 -7.95
C SER A 44 -0.71 7.34 -6.89
N LYS A 45 -1.21 8.47 -6.36
CA LYS A 45 -0.54 9.19 -5.25
C LYS A 45 -0.38 8.30 -4.01
N ARG A 46 -1.40 7.50 -3.68
CA ARG A 46 -1.32 6.55 -2.55
C ARG A 46 -0.35 5.41 -2.82
N PHE A 47 -0.28 4.93 -4.05
CA PHE A 47 0.65 3.90 -4.45
C PHE A 47 2.11 4.38 -4.38
N GLU A 48 2.38 5.60 -4.83
CA GLU A 48 3.69 6.25 -4.65
C GLU A 48 4.06 6.41 -3.17
N LEU A 49 3.10 6.81 -2.34
CA LEU A 49 3.31 6.90 -0.90
C LEU A 49 3.64 5.53 -0.29
N PHE A 50 2.95 4.48 -0.73
CA PHE A 50 3.22 3.10 -0.31
C PHE A 50 4.63 2.65 -0.73
N LYS A 51 5.02 2.87 -1.99
CA LYS A 51 6.39 2.62 -2.48
C LYS A 51 7.44 3.35 -1.66
N ARG A 52 7.23 4.63 -1.37
CA ARG A 52 8.15 5.45 -0.57
C ARG A 52 8.30 4.92 0.86
N LYS A 53 7.19 4.54 1.50
CA LYS A 53 7.21 3.97 2.86
C LYS A 53 7.93 2.62 2.88
N ASN A 54 7.68 1.74 1.91
CA ASN A 54 8.38 0.46 1.81
C ASN A 54 9.88 0.69 1.58
N LYS A 55 10.26 1.62 0.69
CA LYS A 55 11.67 1.97 0.48
C LYS A 55 12.35 2.46 1.76
N LEU A 56 11.69 3.37 2.50
CA LEU A 56 12.19 3.85 3.80
C LEU A 56 12.35 2.72 4.81
N PHE A 57 11.40 1.79 4.86
CA PHE A 57 11.49 0.63 5.73
C PHE A 57 12.67 -0.28 5.37
N TYR A 58 12.85 -0.61 4.08
CA TYR A 58 13.97 -1.43 3.62
C TYR A 58 15.34 -0.78 3.87
N THR A 59 15.45 0.54 3.74
CA THR A 59 16.71 1.25 3.94
C THR A 59 17.04 1.46 5.41
N GLN A 60 16.06 1.91 6.21
CA GLN A 60 16.29 2.23 7.62
C GLN A 60 16.18 1.01 8.54
N LYS A 61 15.51 -0.06 8.09
CA LYS A 61 15.16 -1.26 8.88
C LYS A 61 14.42 -0.92 10.19
N ARG A 62 13.76 0.24 10.24
CA ARG A 62 12.98 0.72 11.38
C ARG A 62 11.51 0.68 11.02
N LEU A 63 10.75 -0.15 11.74
CA LEU A 63 9.30 -0.31 11.51
C LEU A 63 8.49 0.88 12.03
N LEU A 64 8.92 1.45 13.16
CA LEU A 64 8.21 2.48 13.89
C LEU A 64 9.23 3.54 14.38
N PRO A 65 8.85 4.83 14.43
CA PRO A 65 9.68 5.84 15.09
C PRO A 65 9.86 5.55 16.59
N ASP A 66 11.04 5.86 17.12
CA ASP A 66 11.37 5.62 18.53
C ASP A 66 10.41 6.34 19.50
N SER A 67 9.91 7.50 19.11
CA SER A 67 8.90 8.26 19.86
C SER A 67 7.56 7.52 19.98
N VAL A 68 7.12 6.87 18.90
CA VAL A 68 5.89 6.05 18.89
C VAL A 68 6.07 4.83 19.79
N TYR A 69 7.21 4.15 19.67
CA TYR A 69 7.50 2.98 20.49
C TYR A 69 7.48 3.32 21.99
N THR A 70 8.18 4.40 22.36
CA THR A 70 8.28 4.84 23.75
C THR A 70 6.91 5.23 24.32
N ASN A 71 6.11 6.00 23.58
CA ASN A 71 4.83 6.52 24.10
C ASN A 71 3.77 5.42 24.28
N TYR A 72 3.75 4.40 23.41
CA TYR A 72 2.74 3.35 23.46
C TYR A 72 3.19 2.13 24.29
N PHE A 73 4.43 1.67 24.13
CA PHE A 73 4.89 0.42 24.75
C PHE A 73 5.57 0.61 26.11
N ASN A 74 6.14 1.78 26.42
CA ASN A 74 6.67 2.03 27.77
C ASN A 74 5.59 2.48 28.76
N ARG A 75 4.44 2.96 28.27
CA ARG A 75 3.30 3.30 29.11
C ARG A 75 2.63 2.06 29.73
N THR A 76 2.68 0.91 29.05
CA THR A 76 2.12 -0.35 29.56
C THR A 76 3.02 -1.06 30.58
N LYS A 77 4.32 -0.73 30.64
CA LYS A 77 5.26 -1.26 31.65
C LYS A 77 5.18 -0.57 33.01
N LYS A 78 4.40 0.51 33.14
CA LYS A 78 4.35 1.35 34.35
C LYS A 78 3.13 1.07 35.24
N ASN A 79 2.46 -0.06 35.04
CA ASN A 79 1.40 -0.57 35.91
C ASN A 79 1.89 -1.83 36.62
#